data_AF-A0A429XDK4-F1
#
_entry.id   AF-A0A429XDK4-F1
#
_cell.length_a   1.000
_cell.length_b   1.000
_cell.length_c   1.000
_cell.angle_alpha   90.00
_cell.angle_beta   90.00
_cell.angle_gamma   90.00
#
_symmetry.space_group_name_H-M   'P 1'
#
loop_
_entity.id
_entity.type
_entity.pdbx_description
1 polymer ?
#
loop_
_entity_poly.entity_id
_entity_poly.type
_entity_poly.pdbx_seq_one_letter_code
_entity_poly.pdbx_strand_id
1 'polypeptide(L)'
;MSSQKQLNIYYAVAPIVILTILAALTIFKWDAGMFIPLLGGIVASAIVGLMAGFKWAELEKFIAQGVARALPAIFILFLIGVIVGTWILSGVIPTIIYYGLGILSPKIFLPAVALITGIVSMTLGSSFTSLATVGLALMAIGSGLGFPAPIVAGAVISGAFLGDKLSPLSDTTNIAPVMADTDLFSHIRHMLWDTIPAFAISLILYWVVGLNYSTGAASDGKVQEIMQGLDKLFLINPLLLILPLLTLYIVFKRLPAVPSLIFIIALGALAALFVQGSNITQIVNVMTDGYKVDSGVETIDSLLNRGGITSMLPTIGLVVLATGLGGILDGTGAFKRIIETVASKIKSTGSLILSTIASTFLVGLASGEQYLSIILPARTFRDKYKERGLDTKNLSRCVEAAGTVGINLIPWSVTSVFASQVLGVSPMDFIPFIFFAFLVPAINIVYGYMDISIARKDYSHEGFSKQGLKKNSTLKSIM
;
A
#
# COMPACT_ATOMS: atom_id res chain seq x y z
N MET A 1 17.58 -29.45 -10.68
CA MET A 1 16.31 -28.76 -10.36
C MET A 1 15.19 -29.70 -10.77
N SER A 2 14.42 -30.23 -9.82
CA SER A 2 13.29 -31.11 -10.12
C SER A 2 12.36 -30.42 -11.12
N SER A 3 11.88 -31.18 -12.10
CA SER A 3 10.79 -30.77 -12.98
C SER A 3 9.67 -30.21 -12.10
N GLN A 4 9.49 -28.89 -12.09
CA GLN A 4 8.34 -28.27 -11.42
C GLN A 4 7.09 -28.88 -12.06
N LYS A 5 6.31 -29.64 -11.28
CA LYS A 5 5.01 -30.14 -11.72
C LYS A 5 4.16 -28.93 -12.09
N GLN A 6 4.04 -28.65 -13.39
CA GLN A 6 3.29 -27.49 -13.85
C GLN A 6 1.81 -27.75 -13.60
N LEU A 7 1.17 -26.87 -12.83
CA LEU A 7 -0.27 -26.92 -12.61
C LEU A 7 -1.01 -26.77 -13.95
N ASN A 8 -2.12 -27.50 -14.09
CA ASN A 8 -3.10 -27.18 -15.11
C ASN A 8 -3.73 -25.81 -14.81
N ILE A 9 -4.17 -25.07 -15.84
CA ILE A 9 -4.77 -23.75 -15.67
C ILE A 9 -6.02 -23.78 -14.77
N TYR A 10 -6.83 -24.84 -14.88
CA TYR A 10 -8.02 -25.00 -14.02
C TYR A 10 -7.64 -25.11 -12.54
N TYR A 11 -6.58 -25.87 -12.23
CA TYR A 11 -6.04 -25.97 -10.88
C TYR A 11 -5.46 -24.64 -10.41
N ALA A 12 -4.72 -23.93 -11.26
CA ALA A 12 -4.12 -22.65 -10.89
C ALA A 12 -5.16 -21.57 -10.55
N VAL A 13 -6.30 -21.55 -11.25
CA VAL A 13 -7.34 -20.52 -11.09
C VAL A 13 -8.34 -20.85 -9.97
N ALA A 14 -8.57 -22.14 -9.68
CA ALA A 14 -9.60 -22.56 -8.73
C ALA A 14 -9.52 -21.90 -7.34
N PRO A 15 -8.35 -21.79 -6.67
CA PRO A 15 -8.27 -21.15 -5.36
C PRO A 15 -8.62 -19.66 -5.39
N ILE A 16 -8.26 -18.96 -6.47
CA ILE A 16 -8.57 -17.53 -6.65
C ILE A 16 -10.08 -17.36 -6.83
N VAL A 17 -10.73 -18.22 -7.62
CA VAL A 17 -12.19 -18.20 -7.79
C VAL A 17 -12.90 -18.47 -6.47
N ILE A 18 -12.44 -19.45 -5.68
CA ILE A 18 -13.01 -19.75 -4.36
C ILE A 18 -12.85 -18.56 -3.41
N LEU A 19 -11.66 -17.94 -3.36
CA LEU A 19 -11.42 -16.71 -2.60
C LEU A 19 -12.42 -15.62 -3.01
N THR A 20 -12.59 -15.36 -4.30
CA THR A 20 -13.50 -14.33 -4.81
C THR A 20 -14.96 -14.61 -4.44
N ILE A 21 -15.41 -15.86 -4.56
CA ILE A 21 -16.78 -16.24 -4.19
C ILE A 21 -16.99 -16.04 -2.68
N LEU A 22 -16.06 -16.50 -1.85
CA LEU A 22 -16.15 -16.33 -0.40
C LEU A 22 -16.14 -14.85 -0.01
N ALA A 23 -15.28 -14.04 -0.63
CA ALA A 23 -15.21 -12.60 -0.40
C ALA A 23 -16.54 -11.91 -0.78
N ALA A 24 -17.16 -12.31 -1.90
CA ALA A 24 -18.46 -11.80 -2.29
C ALA A 24 -19.55 -12.17 -1.26
N LEU A 25 -19.56 -13.43 -0.77
CA LEU A 25 -20.52 -13.85 0.25
C LEU A 25 -20.32 -13.12 1.58
N THR A 26 -19.08 -12.90 2.01
CA THR A 26 -18.81 -12.13 3.24
C THR A 26 -19.31 -10.70 3.14
N ILE A 27 -19.15 -10.05 1.99
CA ILE A 27 -19.57 -8.67 1.79
C ILE A 27 -21.10 -8.56 1.64
N PHE A 28 -21.71 -9.40 0.79
CA PHE A 28 -23.12 -9.22 0.41
C PHE A 28 -24.13 -9.95 1.29
N LYS A 29 -23.69 -10.94 2.08
CA LYS A 29 -24.61 -11.81 2.82
C LYS A 29 -24.29 -11.92 4.30
N TRP A 30 -23.02 -12.01 4.66
CA TRP A 30 -22.63 -12.32 6.05
C TRP A 30 -22.16 -11.12 6.85
N ASP A 31 -21.96 -9.96 6.21
CA ASP A 31 -21.39 -8.75 6.82
C ASP A 31 -20.13 -9.08 7.65
N ALA A 32 -19.24 -9.86 7.03
CA ALA A 32 -18.05 -10.40 7.68
C ALA A 32 -16.77 -9.88 7.00
N GLY A 33 -15.68 -9.86 7.75
CA GLY A 33 -14.36 -9.44 7.25
C GLY A 33 -13.66 -10.49 6.37
N MET A 34 -12.46 -10.15 5.90
CA MET A 34 -11.68 -10.95 4.94
C MET A 34 -11.00 -12.21 5.51
N PHE A 35 -11.09 -12.47 6.82
CA PHE A 35 -10.46 -13.64 7.45
C PHE A 35 -10.92 -14.97 6.84
N ILE A 36 -12.23 -15.18 6.71
CA ILE A 36 -12.80 -16.44 6.20
C ILE A 36 -12.49 -16.64 4.70
N PRO A 37 -12.64 -15.63 3.83
CA PRO A 37 -12.24 -15.74 2.42
C PRO A 37 -10.77 -16.11 2.25
N LEU A 38 -9.87 -15.45 2.97
CA LEU A 38 -8.42 -15.72 2.88
C LEU A 38 -8.09 -17.13 3.37
N LEU A 39 -8.65 -17.56 4.50
CA LEU A 39 -8.46 -18.91 5.02
C LEU A 39 -9.02 -19.96 4.05
N GLY A 40 -10.21 -19.72 3.48
CA GLY A 40 -10.79 -20.58 2.45
C GLY A 40 -9.93 -20.68 1.20
N GLY A 41 -9.30 -19.57 0.78
CA GLY A 41 -8.32 -19.56 -0.31
C GLY A 41 -7.09 -20.42 0.00
N ILE A 42 -6.58 -20.39 1.24
CA ILE A 42 -5.44 -21.23 1.68
C ILE A 42 -5.84 -22.70 1.62
N VAL A 43 -7.01 -23.05 2.17
CA VAL A 43 -7.54 -24.43 2.16
C VAL A 43 -7.71 -24.92 0.73
N ALA A 44 -8.31 -24.12 -0.15
CA ALA A 44 -8.46 -24.45 -1.57
C ALA A 44 -7.11 -24.66 -2.26
N SER A 45 -6.14 -23.78 -2.01
CA SER A 45 -4.79 -23.89 -2.55
C SER A 45 -4.08 -25.15 -2.07
N ALA A 46 -4.28 -25.53 -0.81
CA ALA A 46 -3.70 -26.75 -0.24
C ALA A 46 -4.32 -28.01 -0.87
N ILE A 47 -5.64 -28.06 -1.02
CA ILE A 47 -6.34 -29.17 -1.70
C ILE A 47 -5.83 -29.31 -3.14
N VAL A 48 -5.77 -28.21 -3.89
CA VAL A 48 -5.25 -28.20 -5.26
C VAL A 48 -3.80 -28.66 -5.32
N GLY A 49 -2.95 -28.19 -4.39
CA GLY A 49 -1.56 -28.60 -4.28
C GLY A 49 -1.42 -30.11 -4.05
N LEU A 50 -2.21 -30.68 -3.15
CA LEU A 50 -2.24 -32.13 -2.90
C LEU A 50 -2.70 -32.91 -4.14
N MET A 51 -3.75 -32.45 -4.82
CA MET A 51 -4.24 -33.06 -6.07
C MET A 51 -3.22 -32.99 -7.21
N ALA A 52 -2.40 -31.93 -7.25
CA ALA A 52 -1.29 -31.79 -8.18
C ALA A 52 -0.04 -32.60 -7.78
N GLY A 53 -0.09 -33.29 -6.64
CA GLY A 53 0.95 -34.20 -6.17
C GLY A 53 2.09 -33.53 -5.41
N PHE A 54 1.88 -32.36 -4.82
CA PHE A 54 2.77 -31.80 -3.79
C PHE A 54 2.53 -32.54 -2.46
N LYS A 55 3.56 -32.67 -1.62
CA LYS A 55 3.41 -33.21 -0.26
C LYS A 55 2.94 -32.12 0.70
N TRP A 56 2.24 -32.50 1.76
CA TRP A 56 1.78 -31.55 2.80
C TRP A 56 2.91 -30.67 3.36
N ALA A 57 4.06 -31.26 3.67
CA ALA A 57 5.22 -30.53 4.18
C ALA A 57 5.76 -29.47 3.19
N GLU A 58 5.59 -29.66 1.88
CA GLU A 58 5.96 -28.65 0.88
C GLU A 58 4.99 -27.47 0.93
N LEU A 59 3.68 -27.74 1.03
CA LEU A 59 2.64 -26.72 1.11
C LEU A 59 2.77 -25.88 2.38
N GLU A 60 3.01 -26.53 3.52
CA GLU A 60 3.27 -25.85 4.80
C GLU A 60 4.49 -24.92 4.70
N LYS A 61 5.57 -25.41 4.08
CA LYS A 61 6.77 -24.61 3.83
C LYS A 61 6.46 -23.39 2.97
N PHE A 62 5.63 -23.52 1.93
CA PHE A 62 5.25 -22.40 1.08
C PHE A 62 4.44 -21.34 1.83
N ILE A 63 3.50 -21.76 2.68
CA ILE A 63 2.76 -20.84 3.57
C ILE A 63 3.73 -20.10 4.50
N ALA A 64 4.61 -20.83 5.19
CA ALA A 64 5.57 -20.25 6.13
C ALA A 64 6.52 -19.26 5.44
N GLN A 65 6.99 -19.57 4.23
CA GLN A 65 7.80 -18.66 3.43
C GLN A 65 7.03 -17.41 3.00
N GLY A 66 5.75 -17.54 2.66
CA GLY A 66 4.87 -16.41 2.39
C GLY A 66 4.79 -15.44 3.56
N VAL A 67 4.48 -15.96 4.76
CA VAL A 67 4.39 -15.17 6.00
C VAL A 67 5.76 -14.58 6.40
N ALA A 68 6.85 -15.34 6.26
CA ALA A 68 8.19 -14.89 6.60
C ALA A 68 8.60 -13.61 5.83
N ARG A 69 8.18 -13.49 4.56
CA ARG A 69 8.41 -12.28 3.75
C ARG A 69 7.71 -11.03 4.30
N ALA A 70 6.62 -11.20 5.05
CA ALA A 70 5.84 -10.11 5.63
C ALA A 70 6.22 -9.76 7.08
N LEU A 71 7.10 -10.54 7.73
CA LEU A 71 7.52 -10.30 9.12
C LEU A 71 8.01 -8.86 9.40
N PRO A 72 8.81 -8.22 8.53
CA PRO A 72 9.21 -6.83 8.77
C PRO A 72 8.01 -5.88 8.90
N ALA A 73 7.00 -6.01 8.03
CA ALA A 73 5.79 -5.19 8.10
C ALA A 73 4.96 -5.50 9.36
N ILE A 74 4.87 -6.77 9.76
CA ILE A 74 4.18 -7.20 10.98
C ILE A 74 4.82 -6.58 12.23
N PHE A 75 6.15 -6.58 12.34
CA PHE A 75 6.84 -5.94 13.45
C PHE A 75 6.66 -4.42 13.47
N ILE A 76 6.64 -3.77 12.31
CA ILE A 76 6.34 -2.34 12.21
C ILE A 76 4.91 -2.06 12.72
N LEU A 77 3.91 -2.88 12.37
CA LEU A 77 2.54 -2.74 12.85
C LEU A 77 2.45 -2.77 14.38
N PHE A 78 3.15 -3.72 15.03
CA PHE A 78 3.23 -3.77 16.49
C PHE A 78 3.79 -2.47 17.07
N LEU A 79 4.90 -1.98 16.52
CA LEU A 79 5.54 -0.75 16.99
C LEU A 79 4.67 0.49 16.77
N ILE A 80 3.92 0.56 15.67
CA ILE A 80 3.00 1.66 15.42
C ILE A 80 1.90 1.72 16.46
N GLY A 81 1.29 0.58 16.83
CA GLY A 81 0.31 0.54 17.91
C GLY A 81 0.87 1.18 19.19
N VAL A 82 2.10 0.82 19.55
CA VAL A 82 2.83 1.38 20.70
C VAL A 82 3.10 2.88 20.54
N ILE A 83 3.55 3.32 19.35
CA ILE A 83 3.81 4.74 19.04
C ILE A 83 2.55 5.56 19.20
N VAL A 84 1.43 5.16 18.58
CA VAL A 84 0.18 5.93 18.63
C VAL A 84 -0.25 6.13 20.07
N GLY A 85 -0.25 5.07 20.88
CA GLY A 85 -0.58 5.17 22.29
C GLY A 85 0.35 6.14 23.03
N THR A 86 1.66 5.93 22.94
CA THR A 86 2.66 6.74 23.66
C THR A 86 2.69 8.20 23.20
N TRP A 87 2.41 8.48 21.93
CA TRP A 87 2.34 9.84 21.38
C TRP A 87 1.08 10.57 21.79
N ILE A 88 -0.04 9.87 21.97
CA ILE A 88 -1.24 10.46 22.56
C ILE A 88 -0.98 10.76 24.03
N LEU A 89 -0.50 9.78 24.79
CA LEU A 89 -0.21 9.94 26.22
C LEU A 89 0.82 11.05 26.51
N SER A 90 1.79 11.26 25.63
CA SER A 90 2.81 12.31 25.77
C SER A 90 2.36 13.71 25.33
N GLY A 91 1.15 13.84 24.79
CA GLY A 91 0.65 15.11 24.25
C GLY A 91 1.22 15.48 22.88
N VAL A 92 2.01 14.62 22.25
CA VAL A 92 2.59 14.87 20.91
C VAL A 92 1.48 14.94 19.86
N ILE A 93 0.62 13.92 19.76
CA ILE A 93 -0.51 13.93 18.82
C ILE A 93 -1.50 15.07 19.14
N PRO A 94 -1.92 15.29 20.41
CA PRO A 94 -2.67 16.48 20.80
C PRO A 94 -2.06 17.81 20.32
N THR A 95 -0.74 17.98 20.48
CA THR A 95 -0.03 19.21 20.06
C THR A 95 -0.05 19.38 18.54
N ILE A 96 0.11 18.29 17.78
CA ILE A 96 0.01 18.33 16.32
C ILE A 96 -1.38 18.75 15.86
N ILE A 97 -2.44 18.20 16.48
CA ILE A 97 -3.83 18.57 16.19
C ILE A 97 -4.02 20.06 16.47
N TYR A 98 -3.62 20.51 17.66
CA TYR A 98 -3.80 21.88 18.11
C TYR A 98 -3.22 22.91 17.13
N TYR A 99 -1.94 22.77 16.78
CA TYR A 99 -1.30 23.71 15.85
C TYR A 99 -1.72 23.50 14.40
N GLY A 100 -2.02 22.26 14.01
CA GLY A 100 -2.48 21.95 12.65
C GLY A 100 -3.81 22.60 12.32
N LEU A 101 -4.75 22.61 13.27
CA LEU A 101 -6.05 23.29 13.13
C LEU A 101 -5.90 24.82 13.01
N GLY A 102 -4.87 25.41 13.61
CA GLY A 102 -4.60 26.86 13.51
C GLY A 102 -3.98 27.30 12.18
N ILE A 103 -3.33 26.39 11.43
CA ILE A 103 -2.55 26.74 10.23
C ILE A 103 -3.26 26.31 8.94
N LEU A 104 -3.98 25.19 8.93
CA LEU A 104 -4.54 24.61 7.71
C LEU A 104 -5.97 25.08 7.44
N SER A 105 -6.16 25.80 6.33
CA SER A 105 -7.49 26.18 5.85
C SER A 105 -8.23 24.97 5.25
N PRO A 106 -9.53 24.75 5.58
CA PRO A 106 -10.35 23.69 4.98
C PRO A 106 -10.34 23.69 3.45
N LYS A 107 -10.30 24.87 2.81
CA LYS A 107 -10.36 25.03 1.35
C LYS A 107 -9.22 24.31 0.60
N ILE A 108 -8.05 24.23 1.20
CA ILE A 108 -6.86 23.62 0.57
C ILE A 108 -6.41 22.37 1.29
N PHE A 109 -7.14 21.94 2.33
CA PHE A 109 -6.70 20.90 3.24
C PHE A 109 -6.41 19.57 2.52
N LEU A 110 -7.37 19.02 1.77
CA LEU A 110 -7.18 17.72 1.10
C LEU A 110 -6.04 17.73 0.04
N PRO A 111 -5.93 18.73 -0.85
CA PRO A 111 -4.76 18.83 -1.73
C PRO A 111 -3.44 18.99 -0.98
N ALA A 112 -3.42 19.79 0.09
CA ALA A 112 -2.23 20.00 0.91
C ALA A 112 -1.82 18.70 1.61
N VAL A 113 -2.77 17.93 2.14
CA VAL A 113 -2.55 16.61 2.74
C VAL A 113 -1.85 15.67 1.76
N ALA A 114 -2.34 15.57 0.53
CA ALA A 114 -1.73 14.74 -0.50
C ALA A 114 -0.31 15.21 -0.87
N LEU A 115 -0.10 16.53 -1.02
CA LEU A 115 1.21 17.11 -1.33
C LEU A 115 2.23 16.92 -0.21
N ILE A 116 1.86 17.27 1.03
CA ILE A 116 2.72 17.14 2.21
C ILE A 116 3.14 15.69 2.38
N THR A 117 2.18 14.76 2.32
CA THR A 117 2.49 13.34 2.46
C THR A 117 3.37 12.83 1.31
N GLY A 118 3.16 13.33 0.09
CA GLY A 118 4.01 12.99 -1.06
C GLY A 118 5.44 13.51 -0.96
N ILE A 119 5.64 14.75 -0.52
CA ILE A 119 6.98 15.32 -0.32
C ILE A 119 7.73 14.55 0.76
N VAL A 120 7.05 14.25 1.88
CA VAL A 120 7.63 13.44 2.96
C VAL A 120 7.98 12.06 2.43
N SER A 121 7.06 11.37 1.77
CA SER A 121 7.31 10.02 1.25
C SER A 121 8.41 9.95 0.22
N MET A 122 8.52 10.95 -0.67
CA MET A 122 9.60 11.02 -1.65
C MET A 122 10.97 11.17 -0.97
N THR A 123 11.01 11.95 0.11
CA THR A 123 12.23 12.20 0.90
C THR A 123 12.64 10.96 1.71
N LEU A 124 11.67 10.28 2.33
CA LEU A 124 11.91 9.10 3.17
C LEU A 124 12.10 7.82 2.34
N GLY A 125 11.56 7.78 1.11
CA GLY A 125 11.55 6.59 0.28
C GLY A 125 10.62 5.49 0.77
N SER A 126 9.60 5.82 1.56
CA SER A 126 8.70 4.84 2.14
C SER A 126 7.30 5.39 2.36
N SER A 127 6.33 4.78 1.69
CA SER A 127 4.90 5.01 1.94
C SER A 127 4.52 4.67 3.38
N PHE A 128 4.94 3.50 3.88
CA PHE A 128 4.64 3.01 5.22
C PHE A 128 5.05 4.00 6.31
N THR A 129 6.30 4.50 6.24
CA THR A 129 6.79 5.48 7.22
C THR A 129 6.05 6.81 7.11
N SER A 130 5.67 7.22 5.90
CA SER A 130 4.96 8.50 5.68
C SER A 130 3.53 8.45 6.19
N LEU A 131 2.82 7.34 5.97
CA LEU A 131 1.52 7.07 6.58
C LEU A 131 1.65 7.15 8.10
N ALA A 132 2.63 6.44 8.68
CA ALA A 132 2.81 6.31 10.14
C ALA A 132 3.23 7.61 10.85
N THR A 133 3.79 8.57 10.12
CA THR A 133 4.33 9.81 10.70
C THR A 133 3.40 10.99 10.40
N VAL A 134 3.52 11.58 9.22
CA VAL A 134 2.74 12.76 8.83
C VAL A 134 1.29 12.39 8.47
N GLY A 135 1.03 11.17 8.00
CA GLY A 135 -0.31 10.72 7.68
C GLY A 135 -1.24 10.71 8.90
N LEU A 136 -0.80 10.12 10.02
CA LEU A 136 -1.54 10.10 11.28
C LEU A 136 -1.86 11.52 11.79
N ALA A 137 -0.87 12.41 11.74
CA ALA A 137 -1.03 13.82 12.09
C ALA A 137 -2.12 14.49 11.25
N LEU A 138 -2.07 14.31 9.93
CA LEU A 138 -3.03 14.90 8.99
C LEU A 138 -4.43 14.30 9.16
N MET A 139 -4.57 13.01 9.49
CA MET A 139 -5.86 12.40 9.83
C MET A 139 -6.52 13.09 11.02
N ALA A 140 -5.74 13.36 12.06
CA ALA A 140 -6.25 13.96 13.28
C ALA A 140 -6.66 15.43 13.06
N ILE A 141 -5.87 16.20 12.28
CA ILE A 141 -6.24 17.56 11.88
C ILE A 141 -7.51 17.53 11.00
N GLY A 142 -7.60 16.61 10.05
CA GLY A 142 -8.76 16.51 9.15
C GLY A 142 -10.06 16.23 9.89
N SER A 143 -10.03 15.34 10.87
CA SER A 143 -11.17 15.08 11.75
C SER A 143 -11.55 16.31 12.57
N GLY A 144 -10.57 17.07 13.09
CA GLY A 144 -10.86 18.33 13.79
C GLY A 144 -11.42 19.44 12.87
N LEU A 145 -11.06 19.44 11.59
CA LEU A 145 -11.66 20.30 10.57
C LEU A 145 -13.03 19.80 10.06
N GLY A 146 -13.51 18.65 10.54
CA GLY A 146 -14.81 18.09 10.16
C GLY A 146 -14.82 17.33 8.83
N PHE A 147 -13.66 16.98 8.28
CA PHE A 147 -13.60 16.12 7.09
C PHE A 147 -13.90 14.66 7.46
N PRO A 148 -14.69 13.94 6.63
CA PRO A 148 -14.84 12.49 6.79
C PRO A 148 -13.49 11.80 6.68
N ALA A 149 -13.17 10.97 7.68
CA ALA A 149 -11.91 10.25 7.76
C ALA A 149 -11.54 9.48 6.47
N PRO A 150 -12.48 8.82 5.76
CA PRO A 150 -12.15 8.11 4.52
C PRO A 150 -11.55 8.98 3.41
N ILE A 151 -12.00 10.23 3.28
CA ILE A 151 -11.53 11.15 2.25
C ILE A 151 -10.12 11.65 2.57
N VAL A 152 -9.88 11.97 3.85
CA VAL A 152 -8.54 12.37 4.34
C VAL A 152 -7.57 11.21 4.17
N ALA A 153 -7.99 9.99 4.50
CA ALA A 153 -7.18 8.79 4.33
C ALA A 153 -6.82 8.57 2.85
N GLY A 154 -7.77 8.72 1.93
CA GLY A 154 -7.51 8.65 0.48
C GLY A 154 -6.43 9.65 0.03
N ALA A 155 -6.50 10.90 0.50
CA ALA A 155 -5.51 11.94 0.20
C ALA A 155 -4.13 11.63 0.77
N VAL A 156 -4.06 11.20 2.04
CA VAL A 156 -2.83 10.76 2.70
C VAL A 156 -2.19 9.60 1.93
N ILE A 157 -2.96 8.56 1.59
CA ILE A 157 -2.47 7.38 0.86
C ILE A 157 -1.99 7.79 -0.55
N SER A 158 -2.74 8.64 -1.26
CA SER A 158 -2.34 9.12 -2.58
C SER A 158 -1.00 9.85 -2.54
N GLY A 159 -0.77 10.70 -1.54
CA GLY A 159 0.52 11.32 -1.31
C GLY A 159 1.61 10.31 -0.97
N ALA A 160 1.35 9.43 0.01
CA ALA A 160 2.32 8.43 0.45
C ALA A 160 2.83 7.57 -0.72
N PHE A 161 1.94 7.11 -1.60
CA PHE A 161 2.33 6.28 -2.75
C PHE A 161 2.82 7.07 -3.96
N LEU A 162 2.55 8.39 -4.06
CA LEU A 162 3.27 9.25 -4.98
C LEU A 162 4.77 9.26 -4.66
N GLY A 163 5.11 9.50 -3.39
CA GLY A 163 6.50 9.56 -2.97
C GLY A 163 7.22 8.21 -3.07
N ASP A 164 6.52 7.12 -2.77
CA ASP A 164 7.03 5.75 -2.89
C ASP A 164 7.41 5.45 -4.34
N LYS A 165 6.50 5.74 -5.28
CA LYS A 165 6.68 5.57 -6.74
C LYS A 165 7.82 6.42 -7.32
N LEU A 166 8.12 7.60 -6.78
CA LEU A 166 9.12 8.51 -7.35
C LEU A 166 10.48 8.50 -6.63
N SER A 167 10.56 7.91 -5.44
CA SER A 167 11.80 7.94 -4.66
C SER A 167 12.79 6.88 -5.14
N PRO A 168 14.04 7.23 -5.47
CA PRO A 168 15.09 6.24 -5.75
C PRO A 168 15.49 5.43 -4.51
N LEU A 169 14.95 5.76 -3.33
CA LEU A 169 15.20 5.06 -2.07
C LEU A 169 14.15 3.99 -1.77
N SER A 170 13.05 3.98 -2.51
CA SER A 170 11.98 3.01 -2.31
C SER A 170 12.38 1.62 -2.83
N ASP A 171 12.10 0.60 -2.03
CA ASP A 171 12.36 -0.81 -2.39
C ASP A 171 11.62 -1.22 -3.67
N THR A 172 10.36 -0.83 -3.81
CA THR A 172 9.54 -1.20 -4.99
C THR A 172 10.02 -0.48 -6.24
N THR A 173 10.38 0.80 -6.12
CA THR A 173 10.99 1.60 -7.20
C THR A 173 12.35 1.07 -7.62
N ASN A 174 13.10 0.43 -6.72
CA ASN A 174 14.36 -0.25 -7.05
C ASN A 174 14.13 -1.65 -7.67
N ILE A 175 13.18 -2.43 -7.18
CA ILE A 175 12.95 -3.81 -7.63
C ILE A 175 12.31 -3.86 -9.01
N ALA A 176 11.32 -3.00 -9.30
CA ALA A 176 10.62 -2.97 -10.59
C ALA A 176 11.58 -2.91 -11.81
N PRO A 177 12.53 -1.95 -11.88
CA PRO A 177 13.44 -1.84 -13.03
C PRO A 177 14.43 -3.00 -13.12
N VAL A 178 14.90 -3.51 -11.97
CA VAL A 178 15.81 -4.66 -11.94
C VAL A 178 15.12 -5.91 -12.48
N MET A 179 13.86 -6.15 -12.12
CA MET A 179 13.10 -7.29 -12.62
C MET A 179 12.69 -7.14 -14.07
N ALA A 180 12.48 -5.90 -14.53
CA ALA A 180 12.16 -5.59 -15.91
C ALA A 180 13.38 -5.55 -16.83
N ASP A 181 14.62 -5.52 -16.31
CA ASP A 181 15.88 -5.34 -17.05
C ASP A 181 15.99 -3.93 -17.69
N THR A 182 15.89 -2.91 -16.85
CA THR A 182 16.12 -1.49 -17.19
C THR A 182 16.84 -0.77 -16.05
N ASP A 183 17.37 0.43 -16.30
CA ASP A 183 18.04 1.22 -15.27
C ASP A 183 17.05 2.06 -14.44
N LEU A 184 17.41 2.26 -13.17
CA LEU A 184 16.58 2.95 -12.18
C LEU A 184 16.18 4.36 -12.62
N PHE A 185 17.13 5.15 -13.15
CA PHE A 185 16.85 6.55 -13.49
C PHE A 185 16.02 6.69 -14.77
N SER A 186 16.21 5.82 -15.76
CA SER A 186 15.32 5.72 -16.91
C SER A 186 13.91 5.32 -16.49
N HIS A 187 13.79 4.38 -15.56
CA HIS A 187 12.50 4.00 -14.99
C HIS A 187 11.80 5.17 -14.30
N ILE A 188 12.47 5.87 -13.37
CA ILE A 188 11.89 7.02 -12.65
C ILE A 188 11.46 8.11 -13.64
N ARG A 189 12.32 8.50 -14.59
CA ARG A 189 11.96 9.50 -15.61
C ARG A 189 10.77 9.05 -16.46
N HIS A 190 10.70 7.77 -16.78
CA HIS A 190 9.62 7.23 -17.60
C HIS A 190 8.28 7.13 -16.85
N MET A 191 8.31 6.93 -15.52
CA MET A 191 7.12 6.98 -14.67
C MET A 191 6.49 8.37 -14.60
N LEU A 192 7.24 9.46 -14.82
CA LEU A 192 6.66 10.80 -14.78
C LEU A 192 5.49 10.99 -15.76
N TRP A 193 5.47 10.22 -16.86
CA TRP A 193 4.40 10.23 -17.85
C TRP A 193 3.03 9.78 -17.33
N ASP A 194 2.98 8.81 -16.40
CA ASP A 194 1.71 8.39 -15.77
C ASP A 194 1.50 9.08 -14.41
N THR A 195 2.58 9.34 -13.68
CA THR A 195 2.55 9.88 -12.32
C THR A 195 2.06 11.32 -12.25
N ILE A 196 2.67 12.22 -13.03
CA ILE A 196 2.36 13.66 -12.94
C ILE A 196 0.91 13.92 -13.35
N PRO A 197 0.40 13.39 -14.49
CA PRO A 197 -1.00 13.60 -14.86
C PRO A 197 -1.96 13.00 -13.83
N ALA A 198 -1.70 11.77 -13.34
CA ALA A 198 -2.55 11.13 -12.34
C ALA A 198 -2.63 11.94 -11.04
N PHE A 199 -1.48 12.41 -10.55
CA PHE A 199 -1.44 13.18 -9.31
C PHE A 199 -2.06 14.57 -9.47
N ALA A 200 -1.82 15.25 -10.59
CA ALA A 200 -2.45 16.53 -10.89
C ALA A 200 -3.98 16.43 -10.91
N ILE A 201 -4.51 15.40 -11.59
CA ILE A 201 -5.96 15.13 -11.59
C ILE A 201 -6.44 14.80 -10.17
N SER A 202 -5.69 14.01 -9.40
CA SER A 202 -6.03 13.69 -8.01
C SER A 202 -6.12 14.95 -7.14
N LEU A 203 -5.18 15.89 -7.26
CA LEU A 203 -5.21 17.16 -6.53
C LEU A 203 -6.44 18.00 -6.88
N ILE A 204 -6.82 18.04 -8.16
CA ILE A 204 -8.04 18.73 -8.60
C ILE A 204 -9.27 18.06 -7.98
N LEU A 205 -9.35 16.73 -8.00
CA LEU A 205 -10.45 15.99 -7.39
C LEU A 205 -10.53 16.23 -5.88
N TYR A 206 -9.41 16.20 -5.16
CA TYR A 206 -9.36 16.54 -3.73
C TYR A 206 -9.78 17.98 -3.46
N TRP A 207 -9.38 18.91 -4.32
CA TRP A 207 -9.78 20.31 -4.19
C TRP A 207 -11.29 20.45 -4.36
N VAL A 208 -11.86 19.88 -5.43
CA VAL A 208 -13.31 19.90 -5.70
C VAL A 208 -14.10 19.26 -4.55
N VAL A 209 -13.67 18.09 -4.06
CA VAL A 209 -14.29 17.45 -2.89
C VAL A 209 -14.16 18.33 -1.65
N GLY A 210 -13.02 18.97 -1.45
CA GLY A 210 -12.75 19.85 -0.32
C GLY A 210 -13.63 21.10 -0.27
N LEU A 211 -14.07 21.62 -1.42
CA LEU A 211 -14.97 22.77 -1.48
C LEU A 211 -16.31 22.50 -0.78
N ASN A 212 -16.80 21.25 -0.79
CA ASN A 212 -18.04 20.87 -0.11
C ASN A 212 -17.96 20.97 1.42
N TYR A 213 -16.75 20.93 1.98
CA TYR A 213 -16.49 21.04 3.41
C TYR A 213 -15.98 22.44 3.81
N SER A 214 -15.95 23.39 2.89
CA SER A 214 -15.39 24.74 3.09
C SER A 214 -16.41 25.80 3.54
N THR A 215 -17.63 25.40 3.93
CA THR A 215 -18.72 26.34 4.25
C THR A 215 -19.04 26.41 5.76
N GLY A 216 -18.76 27.58 6.36
CA GLY A 216 -19.55 28.15 7.46
C GLY A 216 -18.86 28.25 8.82
N ALA A 217 -19.04 29.40 9.50
CA ALA A 217 -18.61 29.74 10.86
C ALA A 217 -18.90 28.69 11.96
N ALA A 218 -19.69 27.66 11.65
CA ALA A 218 -19.88 26.47 12.48
C ALA A 218 -18.63 25.57 12.59
N SER A 219 -17.69 25.65 11.64
CA SER A 219 -16.39 24.96 11.74
C SER A 219 -15.50 25.57 12.82
N ASP A 220 -15.51 26.90 12.96
CA ASP A 220 -14.58 27.62 13.82
C ASP A 220 -14.91 27.41 15.30
N GLY A 221 -16.20 27.32 15.65
CA GLY A 221 -16.65 26.98 17.00
C GLY A 221 -16.25 25.58 17.43
N LYS A 222 -16.39 24.57 16.54
CA LYS A 222 -15.95 23.19 16.80
C LYS A 222 -14.43 23.09 16.92
N VAL A 223 -13.68 23.81 16.08
CA VAL A 223 -12.22 23.87 16.17
C VAL A 223 -11.78 24.45 17.52
N GLN A 224 -12.41 25.55 17.95
CA GLN A 224 -12.12 26.14 19.27
C GLN A 224 -12.49 25.20 20.42
N GLU A 225 -13.61 24.49 20.35
CA GLU A 225 -14.01 23.50 21.36
C GLU A 225 -12.98 22.37 21.47
N ILE A 226 -12.50 21.84 20.34
CA ILE A 226 -11.44 20.82 20.32
C ILE A 226 -10.16 21.37 20.92
N MET A 227 -9.70 22.56 20.49
CA MET A 227 -8.48 23.18 21.00
C MET A 227 -8.55 23.40 22.52
N GLN A 228 -9.67 23.93 23.03
CA GLN A 228 -9.88 24.13 24.46
C GLN A 228 -9.97 22.81 25.25
N GLY A 229 -10.58 21.78 24.67
CA GLY A 229 -10.63 20.46 25.29
C GLY A 229 -9.25 19.81 25.38
N LEU A 230 -8.41 19.96 24.34
CA LEU A 230 -7.03 19.49 24.35
C LEU A 230 -6.18 20.24 25.38
N ASP A 231 -6.33 21.57 25.50
CA ASP A 231 -5.63 22.39 26.51
C ASP A 231 -6.01 22.00 27.95
N LYS A 232 -7.21 21.45 28.18
CA LYS A 232 -7.62 20.93 29.50
C LYS A 232 -7.01 19.57 29.82
N LEU A 233 -6.79 18.74 28.80
CA LEU A 233 -6.33 17.35 28.98
C LEU A 233 -4.81 17.22 28.95
N PHE A 234 -4.12 18.08 28.22
CA PHE A 234 -2.68 17.98 27.97
C PHE A 234 -1.98 19.32 28.16
N LEU A 235 -0.72 19.26 28.59
CA LEU A 235 0.18 20.39 28.43
C LEU A 235 0.57 20.49 26.94
N ILE A 236 -0.07 21.39 26.20
CA ILE A 236 0.27 21.68 24.80
C ILE A 236 1.50 22.58 24.75
N ASN A 237 2.55 22.12 24.05
CA ASN A 237 3.80 22.89 23.93
C ASN A 237 4.49 22.62 22.59
N PRO A 238 4.94 23.65 21.83
CA PRO A 238 5.63 23.47 20.56
C PRO A 238 6.86 22.55 20.62
N LEU A 239 7.54 22.44 21.76
CA LEU A 239 8.69 21.55 21.92
C LEU A 239 8.33 20.07 21.73
N LEU A 240 7.07 19.67 21.96
CA LEU A 240 6.61 18.31 21.68
C LEU A 240 6.66 17.98 20.18
N LEU A 241 6.64 18.99 19.29
CA LEU A 241 6.80 18.80 17.84
C LEU A 241 8.22 18.40 17.44
N ILE A 242 9.21 18.50 18.34
CA ILE A 242 10.56 17.99 18.09
C ILE A 242 10.53 16.47 17.86
N LEU A 243 9.66 15.71 18.52
CA LEU A 243 9.58 14.24 18.36
C LEU A 243 9.20 13.83 16.93
N PRO A 244 8.12 14.36 16.32
CA PRO A 244 7.83 14.17 14.90
C PRO A 244 8.96 14.63 13.97
N LEU A 245 9.57 15.80 14.22
CA LEU A 245 10.68 16.30 13.39
C LEU A 245 11.92 15.41 13.48
N LEU A 246 12.22 14.91 14.67
CA LEU A 246 13.33 13.99 14.92
C LEU A 246 13.06 12.62 14.31
N THR A 247 11.79 12.17 14.30
CA THR A 247 11.37 10.99 13.56
C THR A 247 11.68 11.13 12.07
N LEU A 248 11.29 12.25 11.46
CA LEU A 248 11.61 12.55 10.06
C LEU A 248 13.12 12.61 9.82
N TYR A 249 13.89 13.18 10.76
CA TYR A 249 15.35 13.27 10.68
C TYR A 249 16.05 11.89 10.75
N ILE A 250 15.63 11.02 11.68
CA ILE A 250 16.18 9.66 11.83
C ILE A 250 15.93 8.84 10.57
N VAL A 251 14.72 8.94 10.02
CA VAL A 251 14.36 8.24 8.79
C VAL A 251 15.12 8.83 7.60
N PHE A 252 15.29 10.15 7.54
CA PHE A 252 16.15 10.80 6.53
C PHE A 252 17.60 10.31 6.59
N LYS A 253 18.11 9.98 7.79
CA LYS A 253 19.43 9.35 7.98
C LYS A 253 19.49 7.87 7.57
N ARG A 254 18.40 7.30 7.05
CA ARG A 254 18.29 5.92 6.55
C ARG A 254 18.64 4.86 7.59
N LEU A 255 18.30 5.14 8.86
CA LEU A 255 18.41 4.13 9.90
C LEU A 255 17.35 3.04 9.66
N PRO A 256 17.63 1.76 10.01
CA PRO A 256 16.65 0.69 9.85
C PRO A 256 15.33 1.03 10.58
N ALA A 257 14.20 0.73 9.94
CA ALA A 257 12.89 1.19 10.41
C ALA A 257 12.56 0.71 11.84
N VAL A 258 12.73 -0.59 12.12
CA VAL A 258 12.41 -1.18 13.44
C VAL A 258 13.19 -0.53 14.59
N PRO A 259 14.54 -0.45 14.58
CA PRO A 259 15.31 0.29 15.60
C PRO A 259 14.89 1.76 15.73
N SER A 260 14.62 2.43 14.61
CA SER A 260 14.20 3.84 14.59
C SER A 260 12.89 4.03 15.34
N LEU A 261 11.90 3.18 15.08
CA LEU A 261 10.59 3.22 15.73
C LEU A 261 10.69 2.90 17.23
N ILE A 262 11.54 1.95 17.63
CA ILE A 262 11.79 1.66 19.06
C ILE A 262 12.36 2.89 19.78
N PHE A 263 13.31 3.59 19.15
CA PHE A 263 13.87 4.82 19.72
C PHE A 263 12.81 5.92 19.86
N ILE A 264 11.95 6.06 18.85
CA ILE A 264 10.84 7.04 18.87
C ILE A 264 9.81 6.70 19.96
N ILE A 265 9.50 5.42 20.17
CA ILE A 265 8.65 4.95 21.28
C ILE A 265 9.25 5.36 22.62
N ALA A 266 10.55 5.14 22.80
CA ALA A 266 11.25 5.49 24.03
C ALA A 266 11.17 7.01 24.29
N LEU A 267 11.39 7.83 23.27
CA LEU A 267 11.24 9.29 23.41
C LEU A 267 9.81 9.71 23.72
N GLY A 268 8.80 9.09 23.09
CA GLY A 268 7.39 9.32 23.42
C GLY A 268 7.07 8.96 24.87
N ALA A 269 7.56 7.82 25.35
CA ALA A 269 7.40 7.41 26.75
C ALA A 269 8.09 8.38 27.73
N LEU A 270 9.29 8.87 27.40
CA LEU A 270 9.99 9.87 28.22
C LEU A 270 9.24 11.21 28.24
N ALA A 271 8.68 11.63 27.11
CA ALA A 271 7.84 12.83 27.06
C ALA A 271 6.56 12.66 27.89
N ALA A 272 5.91 11.50 27.85
CA ALA A 272 4.76 11.20 28.71
C ALA A 272 5.12 11.27 30.21
N LEU A 273 6.28 10.73 30.59
CA LEU A 273 6.76 10.72 31.97
C LEU A 273 7.11 12.13 32.47
N PHE A 274 7.94 12.86 31.72
CA PHE A 274 8.53 14.12 32.19
C PHE A 274 7.71 15.37 31.85
N VAL A 275 6.95 15.36 30.76
CA VAL A 275 6.16 16.52 30.30
C VAL A 275 4.72 16.43 30.79
N GLN A 276 4.08 15.27 30.64
CA GLN A 276 2.68 15.07 31.05
C GLN A 276 2.54 14.49 32.47
N GLY A 277 3.65 14.13 33.13
CA GLY A 277 3.62 13.58 34.50
C GLY A 277 3.00 12.19 34.61
N SER A 278 2.92 11.44 33.50
CA SER A 278 2.38 10.07 33.48
C SER A 278 3.28 9.10 34.23
N ASN A 279 2.72 8.09 34.89
CA ASN A 279 3.50 7.04 35.54
C ASN A 279 3.82 5.86 34.60
N ILE A 280 4.75 5.00 35.02
CA ILE A 280 5.20 3.83 34.22
C ILE A 280 4.04 2.87 33.92
N THR A 281 3.12 2.68 34.87
CA THR A 281 1.95 1.81 34.68
C THR A 281 1.05 2.32 33.56
N GLN A 282 0.78 3.63 33.52
CA GLN A 282 0.01 4.25 32.43
C GLN A 282 0.73 4.08 31.09
N ILE A 283 2.04 4.29 31.06
CA ILE A 283 2.83 4.11 29.83
C ILE A 283 2.69 2.67 29.32
N VAL A 284 2.94 1.66 30.16
CA VAL A 284 2.85 0.25 29.76
C VAL A 284 1.43 -0.11 29.30
N ASN A 285 0.40 0.31 30.03
CA ASN A 285 -0.99 0.04 29.65
C ASN A 285 -1.33 0.64 28.28
N VAL A 286 -0.90 1.87 28.01
CA VAL A 286 -1.16 2.53 26.72
C VAL A 286 -0.37 1.88 25.58
N MET A 287 0.82 1.33 25.84
CA MET A 287 1.56 0.54 24.84
C MET A 287 0.79 -0.72 24.44
N THR A 288 0.07 -1.35 25.37
CA THR A 288 -0.67 -2.61 25.14
C THR A 288 -2.10 -2.37 24.64
N ASP A 289 -2.88 -1.59 25.37
CA ASP A 289 -4.33 -1.42 25.19
C ASP A 289 -4.73 -0.14 24.46
N GLY A 290 -3.76 0.76 24.24
CA GLY A 290 -4.01 2.07 23.64
C GLY A 290 -4.40 3.13 24.66
N TYR A 291 -4.50 4.36 24.20
CA TYR A 291 -4.94 5.48 25.03
C TYR A 291 -6.47 5.44 25.17
N LYS A 292 -6.96 5.78 26.36
CA LYS A 292 -8.39 5.83 26.67
C LYS A 292 -8.71 7.07 27.51
N VAL A 293 -9.65 7.87 27.04
CA VAL A 293 -10.20 9.06 27.68
C VAL A 293 -11.70 9.15 27.42
N ASP A 294 -12.40 9.69 28.40
CA ASP A 294 -13.77 10.18 28.27
C ASP A 294 -13.71 11.67 28.62
N SER A 295 -13.66 12.50 27.58
CA SER A 295 -13.53 13.95 27.71
C SER A 295 -14.88 14.67 27.80
N GLY A 296 -15.98 13.95 27.60
CA GLY A 296 -17.32 14.52 27.40
C GLY A 296 -17.54 15.15 26.02
N VAL A 297 -16.54 15.11 25.13
CA VAL A 297 -16.63 15.60 23.74
C VAL A 297 -16.31 14.44 22.80
N GLU A 298 -17.34 13.91 22.13
CA GLU A 298 -17.24 12.73 21.27
C GLU A 298 -16.14 12.85 20.19
N THR A 299 -15.98 14.04 19.61
CA THR A 299 -14.93 14.29 18.62
C THR A 299 -13.53 14.11 19.21
N ILE A 300 -13.27 14.60 20.43
CA ILE A 300 -11.99 14.44 21.11
C ILE A 300 -11.76 12.96 21.46
N ASP A 301 -12.78 12.27 21.96
CA ASP A 301 -12.67 10.86 22.31
C ASP A 301 -12.36 10.01 21.08
N SER A 302 -12.99 10.29 19.93
CA SER A 302 -12.71 9.60 18.66
C SER A 302 -11.28 9.84 18.12
N LEU A 303 -10.68 10.99 18.46
CA LEU A 303 -9.32 11.36 18.10
C LEU A 303 -8.28 10.68 19.00
N LEU A 304 -8.58 10.56 20.30
CA LEU A 304 -7.63 10.14 21.31
C LEU A 304 -7.73 8.65 21.68
N ASN A 305 -8.90 8.01 21.55
CA ASN A 305 -9.10 6.60 21.91
C ASN A 305 -8.56 5.65 20.84
N ARG A 306 -7.23 5.63 20.70
CA ARG A 306 -6.49 4.91 19.65
C ARG A 306 -5.18 4.30 20.17
N GLY A 307 -4.58 3.45 19.35
CA GLY A 307 -3.27 2.85 19.59
C GLY A 307 -3.32 1.57 20.42
N GLY A 308 -2.15 1.13 20.87
CA GLY A 308 -1.95 -0.14 21.57
C GLY A 308 -1.67 -1.32 20.62
N ILE A 309 -0.89 -2.29 21.08
CA ILE A 309 -0.61 -3.54 20.37
C ILE A 309 -1.90 -4.31 20.06
N THR A 310 -2.85 -4.35 21.00
CA THR A 310 -4.09 -5.13 20.86
C THR A 310 -4.95 -4.65 19.70
N SER A 311 -4.99 -3.33 19.46
CA SER A 311 -5.70 -2.75 18.32
C SER A 311 -5.15 -3.21 16.96
N MET A 312 -3.88 -3.64 16.90
CA MET A 312 -3.20 -4.05 15.66
C MET A 312 -3.42 -5.53 15.32
N LEU A 313 -3.85 -6.37 16.28
CA LEU A 313 -3.92 -7.82 16.11
C LEU A 313 -4.82 -8.30 14.95
N PRO A 314 -6.04 -7.75 14.75
CA PRO A 314 -6.88 -8.17 13.63
C PRO A 314 -6.20 -7.93 12.27
N THR A 315 -5.50 -6.81 12.14
CA THR A 315 -4.77 -6.48 10.92
C THR A 315 -3.59 -7.40 10.70
N ILE A 316 -2.80 -7.66 11.74
CA ILE A 316 -1.69 -8.60 11.65
C ILE A 316 -2.19 -9.98 11.21
N GLY A 317 -3.35 -10.42 11.74
CA GLY A 317 -4.02 -11.64 11.30
C GLY A 317 -4.36 -11.64 9.81
N LEU A 318 -4.91 -10.54 9.27
CA LEU A 318 -5.19 -10.41 7.83
C LEU A 318 -3.91 -10.48 6.98
N VAL A 319 -2.84 -9.79 7.39
CA VAL A 319 -1.55 -9.82 6.68
C VAL A 319 -0.97 -11.23 6.65
N VAL A 320 -1.01 -11.95 7.78
CA VAL A 320 -0.52 -13.34 7.87
C VAL A 320 -1.31 -14.27 6.95
N LEU A 321 -2.64 -14.17 6.92
CA LEU A 321 -3.47 -15.00 6.05
C LEU A 321 -3.27 -14.67 4.56
N ALA A 322 -3.25 -13.38 4.20
CA ALA A 322 -3.05 -12.96 2.82
C ALA A 322 -1.69 -13.40 2.27
N THR A 323 -0.62 -13.16 3.03
CA THR A 323 0.74 -13.54 2.62
C THR A 323 0.97 -15.05 2.66
N GLY A 324 0.30 -15.77 3.57
CA GLY A 324 0.25 -17.23 3.58
C GLY A 324 -0.40 -17.80 2.32
N LEU A 325 -1.53 -17.22 1.89
CA LEU A 325 -2.19 -17.55 0.61
C LEU A 325 -1.28 -17.27 -0.59
N GLY A 326 -0.66 -16.09 -0.62
CA GLY A 326 0.32 -15.73 -1.64
C GLY A 326 1.49 -16.72 -1.69
N GLY A 327 1.98 -17.17 -0.53
CA GLY A 327 3.05 -18.16 -0.40
C GLY A 327 2.72 -19.49 -1.05
N ILE A 328 1.55 -20.07 -0.75
CA ILE A 328 1.14 -21.36 -1.33
C ILE A 328 0.86 -21.28 -2.83
N LEU A 329 0.26 -20.18 -3.31
CA LEU A 329 0.01 -19.97 -4.75
C LEU A 329 1.31 -19.77 -5.54
N ASP A 330 2.29 -19.08 -4.96
CA ASP A 330 3.63 -18.91 -5.53
C ASP A 330 4.40 -20.24 -5.57
N GLY A 331 4.48 -20.93 -4.42
CA GLY A 331 5.23 -22.17 -4.28
C GLY A 331 4.70 -23.32 -5.14
N THR A 332 3.38 -23.38 -5.36
CA THR A 332 2.75 -24.36 -6.27
C THR A 332 2.87 -23.97 -7.75
N GLY A 333 3.32 -22.75 -8.07
CA GLY A 333 3.46 -22.25 -9.44
C GLY A 333 2.14 -21.80 -10.10
N ALA A 334 1.08 -21.59 -9.31
CA ALA A 334 -0.24 -21.20 -9.81
C ALA A 334 -0.18 -19.84 -10.53
N PHE A 335 0.47 -18.85 -9.92
CA PHE A 335 0.63 -17.54 -10.53
C PHE A 335 1.37 -17.60 -11.87
N LYS A 336 2.51 -18.29 -11.91
CA LYS A 336 3.31 -18.44 -13.12
C LYS A 336 2.47 -19.04 -14.26
N ARG A 337 1.69 -20.08 -13.97
CA ARG A 337 0.83 -20.73 -14.97
C ARG A 337 -0.25 -19.79 -15.53
N ILE A 338 -0.88 -19.00 -14.67
CA ILE A 338 -1.91 -18.03 -15.07
C ILE A 338 -1.29 -16.97 -15.99
N ILE A 339 -0.17 -16.39 -15.57
CA ILE A 339 0.48 -15.29 -16.30
C ILE A 339 1.01 -15.78 -17.66
N GLU A 340 1.63 -16.95 -17.74
CA GLU A 340 2.06 -17.55 -19.02
C GLU A 340 0.89 -17.77 -19.98
N THR A 341 -0.27 -18.18 -19.47
CA THR A 341 -1.49 -18.37 -20.26
C THR A 341 -1.98 -17.04 -20.82
N VAL A 342 -2.01 -15.98 -20.00
CA VAL A 342 -2.37 -14.62 -20.44
C VAL A 342 -1.36 -14.12 -21.49
N ALA A 343 -0.06 -14.31 -21.23
CA ALA A 343 1.02 -13.88 -22.12
C ALA A 343 0.94 -14.48 -23.52
N SER A 344 0.47 -15.72 -23.65
CA SER A 344 0.31 -16.39 -24.94
C SER A 344 -0.76 -15.78 -25.86
N LYS A 345 -1.71 -15.02 -25.31
CA LYS A 345 -2.87 -14.48 -26.05
C LYS A 345 -2.68 -13.03 -26.52
N ILE A 346 -1.55 -12.41 -26.21
CA ILE A 346 -1.31 -10.99 -26.46
C ILE A 346 -1.05 -10.73 -27.94
N LYS A 347 -1.78 -9.79 -28.56
CA LYS A 347 -1.70 -9.49 -29.99
C LYS A 347 -1.20 -8.07 -30.34
N SER A 348 -1.27 -7.11 -29.42
CA SER A 348 -0.91 -5.70 -29.65
C SER A 348 -0.14 -5.10 -28.47
N THR A 349 0.45 -3.91 -28.65
CA THR A 349 1.10 -3.13 -27.58
C THR A 349 0.14 -2.80 -26.43
N GLY A 350 -1.05 -2.27 -26.74
CA GLY A 350 -2.07 -1.97 -25.72
C GLY A 350 -2.51 -3.22 -24.95
N SER A 351 -2.71 -4.34 -25.67
CA SER A 351 -3.00 -5.63 -25.02
C SER A 351 -1.85 -6.12 -24.15
N LEU A 352 -0.59 -5.85 -24.52
CA LEU A 352 0.58 -6.23 -23.72
C LEU A 352 0.61 -5.47 -22.40
N ILE A 353 0.45 -4.14 -22.45
CA ILE A 353 0.40 -3.27 -21.27
C ILE A 353 -0.77 -3.63 -20.37
N LEU A 354 -1.97 -3.79 -20.94
CA LEU A 354 -3.15 -4.22 -20.19
C LEU A 354 -2.92 -5.59 -19.53
N SER A 355 -2.36 -6.56 -20.26
CA SER A 355 -2.07 -7.88 -19.70
C SER A 355 -1.02 -7.83 -18.58
N THR A 356 -0.01 -6.97 -18.69
CA THR A 356 0.98 -6.76 -17.62
C THR A 356 0.32 -6.20 -16.37
N ILE A 357 -0.43 -5.09 -16.50
CA ILE A 357 -1.15 -4.45 -15.39
C ILE A 357 -2.15 -5.41 -14.76
N ALA A 358 -2.98 -6.09 -15.55
CA ALA A 358 -3.98 -7.04 -15.07
C ALA A 358 -3.32 -8.25 -14.36
N SER A 359 -2.18 -8.73 -14.85
CA SER A 359 -1.44 -9.82 -14.20
C SER A 359 -0.84 -9.37 -12.86
N THR A 360 -0.30 -8.16 -12.79
CA THR A 360 0.18 -7.55 -11.53
C THR A 360 -0.96 -7.43 -10.52
N PHE A 361 -2.12 -6.92 -10.93
CA PHE A 361 -3.31 -6.90 -10.07
C PHE A 361 -3.76 -8.29 -9.65
N LEU A 362 -3.76 -9.28 -10.55
CA LEU A 362 -4.18 -10.64 -10.22
C LEU A 362 -3.26 -11.27 -9.17
N VAL A 363 -1.94 -11.08 -9.31
CA VAL A 363 -0.99 -11.56 -8.30
C VAL A 363 -1.21 -10.84 -6.98
N GLY A 364 -1.29 -9.51 -6.99
CA GLY A 364 -1.55 -8.72 -5.79
C GLY A 364 -2.89 -9.07 -5.11
N LEU A 365 -3.93 -9.39 -5.89
CA LEU A 365 -5.25 -9.73 -5.39
C LEU A 365 -5.23 -11.06 -4.66
N ALA A 366 -4.50 -12.05 -5.17
CA ALA A 366 -4.44 -13.34 -4.51
C ALA A 366 -3.34 -13.43 -3.44
N SER A 367 -2.25 -12.64 -3.53
CA SER A 367 -1.16 -12.67 -2.56
C SER A 367 -1.24 -11.62 -1.45
N GLY A 368 -1.93 -10.51 -1.71
CA GLY A 368 -1.88 -9.30 -0.87
C GLY A 368 -0.50 -8.65 -0.78
N GLU A 369 0.49 -9.10 -1.55
CA GLU A 369 1.92 -8.78 -1.33
C GLU A 369 2.51 -8.07 -2.57
N GLN A 370 3.13 -6.90 -2.33
CA GLN A 370 3.61 -5.98 -3.36
C GLN A 370 4.80 -6.53 -4.15
N TYR A 371 5.79 -7.12 -3.49
CA TYR A 371 7.03 -7.57 -4.15
C TYR A 371 6.74 -8.69 -5.15
N LEU A 372 5.94 -9.68 -4.75
CA LEU A 372 5.54 -10.77 -5.62
C LEU A 372 4.70 -10.27 -6.80
N SER A 373 3.81 -9.30 -6.56
CA SER A 373 2.99 -8.69 -7.61
C SER A 373 3.83 -7.97 -8.68
N ILE A 374 4.98 -7.42 -8.31
CA ILE A 374 5.91 -6.76 -9.23
C ILE A 374 6.81 -7.79 -9.92
N ILE A 375 7.49 -8.64 -9.14
CA ILE A 375 8.58 -9.51 -9.61
C ILE A 375 8.08 -10.49 -10.68
N LEU A 376 6.95 -11.14 -10.43
CA LEU A 376 6.53 -12.26 -11.26
C LEU A 376 6.02 -11.81 -12.64
N PRO A 377 5.12 -10.82 -12.77
CA PRO A 377 4.76 -10.27 -14.07
C PRO A 377 5.94 -9.62 -14.80
N ALA A 378 6.81 -8.89 -14.10
CA ALA A 378 8.00 -8.29 -14.71
C ALA A 378 8.88 -9.35 -15.40
N ARG A 379 9.22 -10.43 -14.70
CA ARG A 379 10.01 -11.52 -15.27
C ARG A 379 9.30 -12.24 -16.41
N THR A 380 7.98 -12.44 -16.28
CA THR A 380 7.22 -13.22 -17.27
C THR A 380 7.01 -12.46 -18.57
N PHE A 381 6.79 -11.14 -18.51
CA PHE A 381 6.53 -10.33 -19.70
C PHE A 381 7.78 -9.73 -20.34
N ARG A 382 8.94 -9.74 -19.67
CA ARG A 382 10.20 -9.13 -20.17
C ARG A 382 10.50 -9.52 -21.62
N ASP A 383 10.55 -10.80 -21.93
CA ASP A 383 10.90 -11.26 -23.28
C ASP A 383 9.83 -10.86 -24.31
N LYS A 384 8.56 -10.78 -23.92
CA LYS A 384 7.46 -10.32 -24.79
C LYS A 384 7.54 -8.84 -25.14
N TYR A 385 8.09 -8.00 -24.26
CA TYR A 385 8.39 -6.60 -24.58
C TYR A 385 9.56 -6.53 -25.58
N LYS A 386 10.64 -7.29 -25.33
CA LYS A 386 11.82 -7.32 -26.22
C LYS A 386 11.50 -7.85 -27.62
N GLU A 387 10.75 -8.96 -27.72
CA GLU A 387 10.28 -9.55 -29.00
C GLU A 387 9.49 -8.54 -29.86
N ARG A 388 8.89 -7.52 -29.25
CA ARG A 388 8.12 -6.47 -29.93
C ARG A 388 8.90 -5.16 -30.14
N GLY A 389 10.20 -5.13 -29.82
CA GLY A 389 11.00 -3.91 -29.93
C GLY A 389 10.57 -2.81 -28.96
N LEU A 390 9.92 -3.16 -27.85
CA LEU A 390 9.52 -2.22 -26.80
C LEU A 390 10.58 -2.17 -25.71
N ASP A 391 10.96 -0.97 -25.31
CA ASP A 391 11.89 -0.76 -24.20
C ASP A 391 11.27 -1.32 -22.90
N THR A 392 12.05 -2.07 -22.14
CA THR A 392 11.64 -2.70 -20.87
C THR A 392 11.28 -1.70 -19.78
N LYS A 393 11.64 -0.42 -19.91
CA LYS A 393 11.12 0.62 -19.00
C LYS A 393 9.60 0.79 -19.07
N ASN A 394 8.96 0.48 -20.21
CA ASN A 394 7.50 0.45 -20.30
C ASN A 394 6.93 -0.63 -19.38
N LEU A 395 7.52 -1.83 -19.40
CA LEU A 395 7.17 -2.95 -18.52
C LEU A 395 7.37 -2.57 -17.06
N SER A 396 8.53 -2.01 -16.71
CA SER A 396 8.84 -1.53 -15.35
C SER A 396 7.79 -0.56 -14.85
N ARG A 397 7.39 0.41 -15.69
CA ARG A 397 6.33 1.37 -15.38
C ARG A 397 4.98 0.69 -15.15
N CYS A 398 4.62 -0.32 -15.94
CA CYS A 398 3.36 -1.05 -15.80
C CYS A 398 3.26 -1.83 -14.49
N VAL A 399 4.32 -2.57 -14.14
CA VAL A 399 4.32 -3.38 -12.90
C VAL A 399 4.39 -2.52 -11.65
N GLU A 400 5.05 -1.36 -11.72
CA GLU A 400 5.09 -0.41 -10.61
C GLU A 400 3.71 0.28 -10.46
N ALA A 401 3.09 0.70 -11.58
CA ALA A 401 1.76 1.32 -11.57
C ALA A 401 0.70 0.47 -10.85
N ALA A 402 0.70 -0.84 -11.08
CA ALA A 402 -0.26 -1.76 -10.45
C ALA A 402 0.25 -2.38 -9.14
N GLY A 403 1.54 -2.67 -9.01
CA GLY A 403 2.11 -3.43 -7.90
C GLY A 403 2.55 -2.58 -6.71
N THR A 404 2.82 -1.29 -6.93
CA THR A 404 3.17 -0.32 -5.87
C THR A 404 1.98 0.58 -5.56
N VAL A 405 1.41 1.24 -6.58
CA VAL A 405 0.30 2.18 -6.36
C VAL A 405 -1.04 1.44 -6.36
N GLY A 406 -1.32 0.69 -7.43
CA GLY A 406 -2.59 -0.02 -7.63
C GLY A 406 -2.92 -1.05 -6.55
N ILE A 407 -1.91 -1.66 -5.90
CA ILE A 407 -2.12 -2.66 -4.86
C ILE A 407 -2.92 -2.12 -3.67
N ASN A 408 -2.92 -0.80 -3.46
CA ASN A 408 -3.74 -0.14 -2.44
C ASN A 408 -5.26 -0.23 -2.70
N LEU A 409 -5.66 -0.60 -3.91
CA LEU A 409 -7.06 -0.87 -4.26
C LEU A 409 -7.53 -2.26 -3.80
N ILE A 410 -6.63 -3.08 -3.25
CA ILE A 410 -6.92 -4.45 -2.80
C ILE A 410 -7.08 -4.40 -1.27
N PRO A 411 -8.31 -4.53 -0.73
CA PRO A 411 -8.62 -4.25 0.68
C PRO A 411 -7.78 -5.03 1.69
N TRP A 412 -7.37 -6.24 1.32
CA TRP A 412 -6.59 -7.16 2.16
C TRP A 412 -5.11 -7.20 1.81
N SER A 413 -4.62 -6.28 0.96
CA SER A 413 -3.17 -6.16 0.73
C SER A 413 -2.46 -5.66 1.97
N VAL A 414 -1.16 -5.97 2.09
CA VAL A 414 -0.32 -5.49 3.19
C VAL A 414 -0.37 -3.97 3.27
N THR A 415 -0.38 -3.26 2.13
CA THR A 415 -0.39 -1.79 2.11
C THR A 415 -1.74 -1.21 2.56
N SER A 416 -2.87 -1.74 2.08
CA SER A 416 -4.20 -1.26 2.46
C SER A 416 -4.52 -1.58 3.92
N VAL A 417 -4.16 -2.78 4.38
CA VAL A 417 -4.33 -3.20 5.76
C VAL A 417 -3.45 -2.36 6.68
N PHE A 418 -2.21 -2.09 6.29
CA PHE A 418 -1.33 -1.17 7.02
C PHE A 418 -1.90 0.26 7.09
N ALA A 419 -2.34 0.82 5.96
CA ALA A 419 -2.93 2.15 5.91
C ALA A 419 -4.19 2.23 6.79
N SER A 420 -5.02 1.20 6.80
CA SER A 420 -6.21 1.12 7.64
C SER A 420 -5.90 1.30 9.12
N GLN A 421 -4.83 0.66 9.60
CA GLN A 421 -4.46 0.73 11.01
C GLN A 421 -3.86 2.06 11.40
N VAL A 422 -2.96 2.55 10.57
CA VAL A 422 -2.30 3.82 10.84
C VAL A 422 -3.31 4.96 10.84
N LEU A 423 -4.24 4.96 9.88
CA LEU A 423 -5.18 6.05 9.68
C LEU A 423 -6.48 5.86 10.49
N GLY A 424 -6.76 4.64 10.94
CA GLY A 424 -7.96 4.29 11.71
C GLY A 424 -9.22 4.28 10.84
N VAL A 425 -9.11 3.83 9.59
CA VAL A 425 -10.23 3.80 8.62
C VAL A 425 -10.25 2.45 7.90
N SER A 426 -11.42 1.85 7.69
CA SER A 426 -11.53 0.58 6.96
C SER A 426 -11.07 0.74 5.51
N PRO A 427 -10.39 -0.26 4.91
CA PRO A 427 -10.01 -0.23 3.50
C PRO A 427 -11.17 0.04 2.56
N MET A 428 -12.33 -0.56 2.80
CA MET A 428 -13.51 -0.39 1.95
C MET A 428 -14.01 1.06 1.91
N ASP A 429 -13.78 1.82 2.98
CA ASP A 429 -14.24 3.20 3.08
C ASP A 429 -13.27 4.16 2.38
N PHE A 430 -11.96 3.99 2.58
CA PHE A 430 -10.98 4.92 2.00
C PHE A 430 -10.61 4.61 0.55
N ILE A 431 -10.72 3.34 0.10
CA ILE A 431 -10.29 2.93 -1.25
C ILE A 431 -10.91 3.79 -2.35
N PRO A 432 -12.23 4.06 -2.36
CA PRO A 432 -12.86 4.92 -3.36
C PRO A 432 -12.24 6.31 -3.49
N PHE A 433 -11.59 6.80 -2.43
CA PHE A 433 -10.98 8.13 -2.38
C PHE A 433 -9.49 8.11 -2.71
N ILE A 434 -8.85 6.96 -2.94
CA ILE A 434 -7.45 6.90 -3.40
C ILE A 434 -7.39 7.19 -4.91
N PHE A 435 -7.75 8.41 -5.32
CA PHE A 435 -7.86 8.79 -6.74
C PHE A 435 -6.58 8.48 -7.52
N PHE A 436 -5.42 8.70 -6.90
CA PHE A 436 -4.12 8.43 -7.52
C PHE A 436 -3.94 6.95 -7.89
N ALA A 437 -4.40 6.02 -7.04
CA ALA A 437 -4.26 4.58 -7.28
C ALA A 437 -5.16 4.04 -8.39
N PHE A 438 -6.29 4.69 -8.67
CA PHE A 438 -7.11 4.38 -9.84
C PHE A 438 -6.52 5.01 -11.12
N LEU A 439 -6.09 6.27 -11.03
CA LEU A 439 -5.68 7.04 -12.19
C LEU A 439 -4.36 6.56 -12.80
N VAL A 440 -3.38 6.15 -11.98
CA VAL A 440 -2.06 5.70 -12.46
C VAL A 440 -2.17 4.49 -13.41
N PRO A 441 -2.80 3.35 -13.02
CA PRO A 441 -3.01 2.24 -13.95
C PRO A 441 -3.89 2.60 -15.15
N ALA A 442 -4.95 3.40 -14.94
CA ALA A 442 -5.86 3.79 -16.01
C ALA A 442 -5.15 4.60 -17.11
N ILE A 443 -4.35 5.61 -16.74
CA ILE A 443 -3.55 6.41 -17.67
C ILE A 443 -2.57 5.52 -18.42
N ASN A 444 -1.92 4.58 -17.74
CA ASN A 444 -0.97 3.67 -18.37
C ASN A 444 -1.63 2.76 -19.43
N ILE A 445 -2.83 2.24 -19.14
CA ILE A 445 -3.64 1.48 -20.11
C ILE A 445 -4.01 2.36 -21.32
N VAL A 446 -4.53 3.57 -21.08
CA VAL A 446 -4.91 4.51 -22.15
C VAL A 446 -3.71 4.83 -23.04
N TYR A 447 -2.56 5.14 -22.44
CA TYR A 447 -1.32 5.41 -23.15
C TYR A 447 -0.85 4.21 -23.97
N GLY A 448 -1.02 2.99 -23.46
CA GLY A 448 -0.71 1.76 -24.18
C GLY A 448 -1.54 1.52 -25.43
N TYR A 449 -2.82 1.91 -25.42
CA TYR A 449 -3.68 1.80 -26.61
C TYR A 449 -3.50 2.97 -27.59
N MET A 450 -3.15 4.16 -27.10
CA MET A 450 -2.92 5.35 -27.91
C MET A 450 -1.48 5.52 -28.42
N ASP A 451 -0.57 4.60 -28.06
CA ASP A 451 0.88 4.67 -28.31
C ASP A 451 1.54 5.96 -27.75
N ILE A 452 0.97 6.54 -26.68
CA ILE A 452 1.51 7.75 -26.02
C ILE A 452 2.61 7.32 -25.05
N SER A 453 3.78 7.96 -25.14
CA SER A 453 4.94 7.67 -24.28
C SER A 453 5.39 6.20 -24.30
N ILE A 454 5.12 5.45 -25.38
CA ILE A 454 5.58 4.08 -25.52
C ILE A 454 6.98 4.07 -26.12
N ALA A 455 7.97 3.72 -25.30
CA ALA A 455 9.36 3.72 -25.72
C ALA A 455 9.73 2.46 -26.51
N ARG A 456 10.54 2.62 -27.55
CA ARG A 456 11.01 1.52 -28.41
C ARG A 456 12.53 1.37 -28.27
N LYS A 457 13.01 0.13 -28.37
CA LYS A 457 14.44 -0.22 -28.34
C LYS A 457 14.68 -1.35 -29.33
N ASP A 458 15.74 -1.23 -30.13
CA ASP A 458 16.15 -2.32 -31.01
C ASP A 458 16.94 -3.35 -30.20
N TYR A 459 16.52 -4.61 -30.34
CA TYR A 459 17.13 -5.77 -29.70
C TYR A 459 17.73 -6.74 -30.71
N SER A 460 17.83 -6.37 -31.99
CA SER A 460 18.36 -7.20 -33.08
C SER A 460 19.78 -7.76 -32.83
N HIS A 461 20.57 -7.08 -31.99
CA HIS A 461 21.93 -7.48 -31.60
C HIS A 461 21.98 -8.36 -30.34
N GLU A 462 20.94 -8.39 -29.51
CA GLU A 462 20.80 -9.35 -28.41
C GLU A 462 20.33 -10.66 -29.03
N GLY A 463 21.17 -11.69 -29.08
CA GLY A 463 20.89 -12.93 -29.81
C GLY A 463 19.60 -13.64 -29.39
N PHE A 464 18.46 -13.24 -29.96
CA PHE A 464 17.23 -14.00 -29.90
C PHE A 464 17.38 -15.21 -30.80
N SER A 465 17.57 -16.38 -30.18
CA SER A 465 17.39 -17.66 -30.87
C SER A 465 16.04 -17.61 -31.59
N LYS A 466 16.09 -17.59 -32.92
CA LYS A 466 14.94 -17.60 -33.86
C LYS A 466 14.15 -18.92 -33.80
N GLN A 467 13.92 -19.49 -32.62
CA GLN A 467 13.05 -20.66 -32.43
C GLN A 467 11.58 -20.27 -32.17
N GLY A 468 11.30 -19.02 -31.74
CA GLY A 468 9.92 -18.52 -31.59
C GLY A 468 9.27 -18.00 -32.88
N LEU A 469 10.06 -17.65 -33.89
CA LEU A 469 9.59 -17.01 -35.13
C LEU A 469 9.25 -17.99 -36.27
N LYS A 470 9.58 -19.28 -36.15
CA LYS A 470 9.48 -20.25 -37.26
C LYS A 470 8.26 -21.20 -37.24
N LYS A 471 7.33 -21.08 -36.29
CA LYS A 471 6.19 -22.02 -36.21
C LYS A 471 4.86 -21.51 -36.78
N ASN A 472 4.87 -20.42 -37.55
CA ASN A 472 3.67 -19.89 -38.20
C ASN A 472 3.81 -19.63 -39.71
N SER A 473 4.91 -20.04 -40.35
CA SER A 473 5.13 -19.85 -41.79
C SER A 473 5.12 -21.15 -42.61
N THR A 474 4.80 -22.30 -42.01
CA THR A 474 4.79 -23.60 -42.69
C THR A 474 3.41 -24.02 -43.22
N LEU A 475 2.44 -23.11 -43.29
CA LEU A 475 1.08 -23.40 -43.78
C LEU A 475 0.48 -22.24 -44.63
N LYS A 476 1.30 -21.68 -45.53
CA LYS A 476 0.81 -21.15 -46.81
C LYS A 476 1.71 -21.71 -47.91
N SER A 477 1.35 -22.93 -48.32
CA SER A 477 1.85 -23.67 -49.47
C SER A 477 1.73 -22.86 -50.76
N ILE A 478 2.59 -23.15 -51.73
CA ILE A 478 2.25 -23.13 -53.17
C ILE A 478 1.60 -21.81 -53.59
N MET A 479 2.42 -20.78 -53.78
CA MET A 479 2.35 -19.75 -54.83
C MET A 479 3.48 -18.74 -54.62
#